data_AF-A0A7R9WSK6-F1
#
_entry.id   AF-A0A7R9WSK6-F1
#
_cell.length_a   1.000
_cell.length_b   1.000
_cell.length_c   1.000
_cell.angle_alpha   90.00
_cell.angle_beta   90.00
_cell.angle_gamma   90.00
#
_symmetry.space_group_name_H-M   'P 1'
#
loop_
_entity.id
_entity.type
_entity.pdbx_description
1 polymer ?
#
loop_
_entity_poly.entity_id
_entity_poly.type
_entity_poly.pdbx_seq_one_letter_code
_entity_poly.pdbx_strand_id
1 'polypeptide(L)'
;MAFDTHRRTHTDVHTRAQQYAHFVCSYFPHIQCNPCAHERNRLPCSAPMYCPCIAPVLFTYPHPPPTLAASFQDSATGIPNTWTGKPDMDTKVESDNCWNMAAHQWANQGCVMINDKDNTIGTPMNIRGGGVYALEWDPVNLRIRSWVFPFHDESGKENDELPDNLSEILDTVNQPGSAPVEPDTDAWGLPYGYFAVGPTTGCSSEHFQNMRIVFNLAFCGAVSGNRFFGDCPAQAEQFNIDYNPIATCNAYIASNPEELSEAYWKVGGVYVYERS
;
A
#
# COMPACT_ATOMS: atom_id res chain seq x y z
N MET A 1 9.35 -16.63 13.98
CA MET A 1 8.35 -17.68 14.25
C MET A 1 7.95 -18.25 12.90
N ALA A 2 8.27 -19.52 12.62
CA ALA A 2 7.95 -20.15 11.35
C ALA A 2 6.47 -20.57 11.39
N PHE A 3 5.67 -20.09 10.43
CA PHE A 3 4.28 -20.55 10.28
C PHE A 3 4.27 -21.87 9.51
N ASP A 4 3.69 -22.89 10.12
CA ASP A 4 3.47 -24.21 9.53
C ASP A 4 2.33 -24.13 8.52
N THR A 5 2.66 -24.17 7.23
CA THR A 5 1.69 -24.26 6.14
C THR A 5 1.31 -25.73 5.94
N HIS A 6 0.11 -26.13 6.36
CA HIS A 6 -0.44 -27.43 6.04
C HIS A 6 -0.72 -27.56 4.53
N ARG A 7 0.25 -28.14 3.80
CA ARG A 7 0.11 -28.58 2.42
C ARG A 7 -0.52 -29.98 2.40
N ARG A 8 -1.79 -30.10 2.00
CA ARG A 8 -2.34 -31.41 1.57
C ARG A 8 -2.00 -31.61 0.09
N THR A 9 -1.24 -32.65 -0.18
CA THR A 9 -0.74 -33.05 -1.50
C THR A 9 -1.83 -33.76 -2.32
N HIS A 10 -2.01 -33.35 -3.58
CA HIS A 10 -2.43 -34.23 -4.66
C HIS A 10 -1.62 -33.92 -5.93
N THR A 11 -0.90 -34.96 -6.37
CA THR A 11 -0.21 -35.29 -7.64
C THR A 11 -0.09 -34.28 -8.80
N ASP A 12 1.14 -34.28 -9.35
CA ASP A 12 1.71 -33.58 -10.52
C ASP A 12 0.80 -33.33 -11.74
N VAL A 13 0.72 -32.05 -12.14
CA VAL A 13 0.77 -31.58 -13.53
C VAL A 13 1.48 -30.22 -13.54
N HIS A 14 2.44 -30.03 -14.46
CA HIS A 14 3.05 -28.73 -14.74
C HIS A 14 2.00 -27.73 -15.25
N THR A 15 1.54 -26.83 -14.39
CA THR A 15 0.83 -25.60 -14.77
C THR A 15 1.38 -24.43 -13.96
N ARG A 16 1.59 -23.29 -14.64
CA ARG A 16 2.12 -22.06 -14.04
C ARG A 16 1.10 -21.55 -13.04
N ALA A 17 1.47 -21.58 -11.77
CA ALA A 17 0.57 -21.23 -10.69
C ALA A 17 0.38 -19.70 -10.55
N GLN A 18 -0.86 -19.23 -10.40
CA GLN A 18 -1.25 -17.82 -10.22
C GLN A 18 -1.74 -17.61 -8.79
N GLN A 19 -1.26 -16.57 -8.11
CA GLN A 19 -1.54 -16.34 -6.69
C GLN A 19 -2.36 -15.07 -6.49
N TYR A 20 -3.54 -15.21 -5.89
CA TYR A 20 -4.39 -14.14 -5.36
C TYR A 20 -4.22 -14.11 -3.85
N ALA A 21 -4.05 -12.94 -3.23
CA ALA A 21 -3.88 -12.84 -1.80
C ALA A 21 -4.90 -11.89 -1.19
N HIS A 22 -5.73 -12.42 -0.31
CA HIS A 22 -6.57 -11.68 0.61
C HIS A 22 -5.79 -11.45 1.89
N PHE A 23 -5.65 -10.18 2.25
CA PHE A 23 -5.01 -9.78 3.46
C PHE A 23 -6.06 -9.19 4.41
N VAL A 24 -6.21 -9.74 5.60
CA VAL A 24 -6.78 -8.96 6.71
C VAL A 24 -5.60 -8.20 7.31
N CYS A 25 -5.20 -7.11 6.67
CA CYS A 25 -4.10 -6.27 7.15
C CYS A 25 -4.66 -5.17 8.05
N SER A 26 -4.01 -4.93 9.18
CA SER A 26 -4.09 -3.65 9.87
C SER A 26 -2.69 -3.08 9.91
N TYR A 27 -2.45 -2.05 9.08
CA TYR A 27 -1.49 -0.95 9.29
C TYR A 27 -0.14 -0.91 8.54
N PHE A 28 0.18 0.25 7.93
CA PHE A 28 1.55 0.71 7.70
C PHE A 28 1.80 1.87 8.69
N PRO A 29 2.85 1.86 9.52
CA PRO A 29 3.18 2.98 10.37
C PRO A 29 3.73 4.16 9.59
N HIS A 30 2.85 5.12 9.30
CA HIS A 30 3.21 6.48 9.67
C HIS A 30 2.97 6.60 11.16
N ILE A 31 4.04 6.77 11.95
CA ILE A 31 3.93 7.36 13.27
C ILE A 31 3.25 8.71 13.02
N GLN A 32 1.93 8.78 13.27
CA GLN A 32 1.19 10.02 13.18
C GLN A 32 1.66 10.88 14.35
N CYS A 33 2.77 11.58 14.13
CA CYS A 33 3.23 12.68 14.94
C CYS A 33 2.25 13.84 14.78
N ASN A 34 1.05 13.66 15.31
CA ASN A 34 -0.15 14.47 15.13
C ASN A 34 0.11 15.94 14.67
N PRO A 35 -0.28 16.29 13.42
CA PRO A 35 -0.71 17.65 13.14
C PRO A 35 -2.05 17.68 12.39
N CYS A 36 -2.73 16.55 12.16
CA CYS A 36 -3.96 16.47 11.37
C CYS A 36 -5.21 16.88 12.18
N ALA A 37 -5.09 17.88 13.05
CA ALA A 37 -6.22 18.62 13.57
C ALA A 37 -6.23 20.01 12.91
N HIS A 38 -7.12 20.15 11.91
CA HIS A 38 -7.52 21.41 11.29
C HIS A 38 -6.42 22.27 10.66
N GLU A 39 -6.13 22.08 9.37
CA GLU A 39 -5.90 23.20 8.45
C GLU A 39 -6.00 22.77 6.98
N ARG A 40 -6.82 23.47 6.21
CA ARG A 40 -7.35 23.09 4.88
C ARG A 40 -6.34 23.09 3.72
N ASN A 41 -5.02 23.09 3.97
CA ASN A 41 -4.00 23.39 2.94
C ASN A 41 -2.62 22.70 3.11
N ARG A 42 -2.55 21.41 3.46
CA ARG A 42 -1.27 20.65 3.37
C ARG A 42 -1.42 19.26 2.74
N LEU A 43 -0.34 18.83 2.10
CA LEU A 43 -0.19 17.68 1.19
C LEU A 43 -0.70 16.36 1.78
N PRO A 44 -1.30 15.46 0.96
CA PRO A 44 -1.81 14.18 1.43
C PRO A 44 -0.69 13.27 1.94
N CYS A 45 -0.96 12.54 3.02
CA CYS A 45 -0.08 11.51 3.57
C CYS A 45 0.01 10.33 2.59
N SER A 46 1.11 10.21 1.84
CA SER A 46 1.37 9.06 0.98
C SER A 46 2.21 7.99 1.70
N ALA A 47 1.82 6.72 1.56
CA ALA A 47 2.60 5.54 1.90
C ALA A 47 2.40 4.47 0.79
N PRO A 48 3.47 3.88 0.21
CA PRO A 48 3.36 3.12 -1.03
C PRO A 48 3.27 1.59 -0.85
N MET A 49 2.57 0.95 -1.80
CA MET A 49 2.82 -0.44 -2.23
C MET A 49 4.01 -0.42 -3.21
N TYR A 50 5.02 -1.26 -2.98
CA TYR A 50 6.23 -1.33 -3.79
C TYR A 50 6.08 -2.36 -4.91
N CYS A 51 6.42 -1.99 -6.15
CA CYS A 51 6.72 -2.95 -7.22
C CYS A 51 7.79 -2.42 -8.19
N PRO A 52 8.86 -3.18 -8.49
CA PRO A 52 9.90 -2.75 -9.42
C PRO A 52 9.58 -3.15 -10.87
N CYS A 53 9.26 -2.20 -11.76
CA CYS A 53 9.33 -2.42 -13.23
C CYS A 53 10.68 -1.86 -13.76
N ILE A 54 11.32 -2.55 -14.72
CA ILE A 54 12.53 -2.05 -15.44
C ILE A 54 12.29 -2.19 -16.94
N ALA A 55 12.14 -1.08 -17.67
CA ALA A 55 12.50 -1.03 -19.09
C ALA A 55 12.66 0.41 -19.58
N PRO A 56 13.60 0.68 -20.51
CA PRO A 56 13.83 2.01 -21.04
C PRO A 56 13.06 2.25 -22.36
N VAL A 57 12.56 3.50 -22.48
CA VAL A 57 12.30 4.27 -23.72
C VAL A 57 10.96 4.08 -24.49
N LEU A 58 10.26 5.24 -24.61
CA LEU A 58 9.22 5.69 -25.57
C LEU A 58 7.77 5.17 -25.44
N PHE A 59 6.93 6.08 -24.93
CA PHE A 59 5.49 6.29 -25.19
C PHE A 59 4.53 5.09 -25.11
N THR A 60 3.86 4.97 -23.96
CA THR A 60 2.43 5.34 -23.76
C THR A 60 2.16 5.26 -22.26
N TYR A 61 1.74 6.36 -21.67
CA TYR A 61 1.46 6.53 -20.25
C TYR A 61 0.36 5.56 -19.78
N PRO A 62 0.57 4.76 -18.71
CA PRO A 62 -0.47 3.96 -18.12
C PRO A 62 -1.26 4.86 -17.16
N HIS A 63 -1.90 5.92 -17.66
CA HIS A 63 -2.95 6.55 -16.86
C HIS A 63 -4.12 5.55 -16.83
N PRO A 64 -4.48 4.96 -15.69
CA PRO A 64 -5.82 4.40 -15.60
C PRO A 64 -6.79 5.57 -15.90
N PRO A 65 -7.74 5.42 -16.83
CA PRO A 65 -8.85 6.36 -16.92
C PRO A 65 -9.40 6.58 -15.51
N PRO A 66 -9.81 7.82 -15.14
CA PRO A 66 -10.36 8.11 -13.81
C PRO A 66 -11.61 7.28 -13.45
N THR A 67 -12.11 6.46 -14.38
CA THR A 67 -13.20 5.50 -14.19
C THR A 67 -12.75 4.11 -13.72
N LEU A 68 -11.44 3.81 -13.64
CA LEU A 68 -10.94 2.46 -13.33
C LEU A 68 -10.44 2.26 -11.89
N ALA A 69 -10.31 3.32 -11.10
CA ALA A 69 -9.94 3.25 -9.69
C ALA A 69 -10.64 4.35 -8.88
N ALA A 70 -10.82 4.12 -7.59
CA ALA A 70 -11.36 5.10 -6.64
C ALA A 70 -10.28 6.05 -6.06
N SER A 71 -9.06 5.98 -6.60
CA SER A 71 -7.86 6.71 -6.16
C SER A 71 -7.24 7.48 -7.30
N PHE A 72 -6.22 8.28 -7.00
CA PHE A 72 -5.45 9.07 -7.94
C PHE A 72 -3.95 8.85 -7.74
N GLN A 73 -3.14 9.21 -8.74
CA GLN A 73 -1.69 9.06 -8.67
C GLN A 73 -1.11 10.03 -7.64
N ASP A 74 -0.16 9.57 -6.83
CA ASP A 74 0.66 10.48 -6.03
C ASP A 74 1.49 11.40 -6.93
N SER A 75 1.99 12.49 -6.37
CA SER A 75 2.85 13.43 -7.08
C SER A 75 4.18 13.62 -6.37
N ALA A 76 5.24 13.78 -7.14
CA ALA A 76 6.53 14.23 -6.66
C ALA A 76 6.66 15.75 -6.82
N THR A 77 7.12 16.40 -5.75
CA THR A 77 7.49 17.82 -5.69
C THR A 77 8.88 17.94 -5.10
N GLY A 78 9.62 19.01 -5.41
CA GLY A 78 10.95 19.26 -4.83
C GLY A 78 12.07 18.48 -5.49
N ILE A 79 11.81 17.84 -6.63
CA ILE A 79 12.85 17.15 -7.40
C ILE A 79 13.78 18.20 -7.99
N PRO A 80 15.11 18.06 -7.83
CA PRO A 80 16.05 19.02 -8.37
C PRO A 80 15.87 19.20 -9.88
N ASN A 81 15.74 20.45 -10.31
CA ASN A 81 15.69 20.78 -11.72
C ASN A 81 16.98 20.31 -12.40
N THR A 82 16.86 19.60 -13.52
CA THR A 82 17.98 18.95 -14.22
C THR A 82 19.05 19.92 -14.69
N TRP A 83 18.70 21.19 -14.92
CA TRP A 83 19.61 22.23 -15.39
C TRP A 83 20.25 23.03 -14.26
N THR A 84 19.50 23.29 -13.18
CA THR A 84 19.96 24.19 -12.10
C THR A 84 20.42 23.45 -10.85
N GLY A 85 20.05 22.18 -10.68
CA GLY A 85 20.30 21.40 -9.46
C GLY A 85 19.55 21.89 -8.22
N LYS A 86 18.71 22.94 -8.35
CA LYS A 86 17.91 23.47 -7.25
C LYS A 86 16.61 22.68 -7.13
N PRO A 87 16.11 22.43 -5.90
CA PRO A 87 14.79 21.83 -5.70
C PRO A 87 13.71 22.64 -6.43
N ASP A 88 12.91 21.96 -7.25
CA ASP A 88 11.74 22.56 -7.89
C ASP A 88 10.49 22.27 -7.05
N MET A 89 10.07 23.24 -6.25
CA MET A 89 8.90 23.11 -5.38
C MET A 89 7.59 23.50 -6.08
N ASP A 90 7.68 24.08 -7.28
CA ASP A 90 6.54 24.64 -8.00
C ASP A 90 5.93 23.61 -8.96
N THR A 91 6.75 22.67 -9.44
CA THR A 91 6.29 21.58 -10.31
C THR A 91 5.82 20.37 -9.50
N LYS A 92 4.60 19.91 -9.78
CA LYS A 92 4.05 18.61 -9.36
C LYS A 92 4.05 17.66 -10.56
N VAL A 93 4.77 16.55 -10.44
CA VAL A 93 4.80 15.51 -11.47
C VAL A 93 4.15 14.26 -10.89
N GLU A 94 3.18 13.68 -11.59
CA GLU A 94 2.58 12.41 -11.17
C GLU A 94 3.64 11.31 -11.13
N SER A 95 3.67 10.52 -10.06
CA SER A 95 4.58 9.38 -9.93
C SER A 95 3.97 8.17 -10.61
N ASP A 96 3.91 8.14 -11.94
CA ASP A 96 3.26 7.10 -12.76
C ASP A 96 4.21 5.98 -13.23
N ASN A 97 5.52 6.15 -13.03
CA ASN A 97 6.53 5.21 -13.45
C ASN A 97 6.93 4.30 -12.28
N CYS A 98 6.64 3.00 -12.41
CA CYS A 98 6.95 2.01 -11.38
C CYS A 98 8.46 1.70 -11.25
N TRP A 99 9.31 2.27 -12.10
CA TRP A 99 10.76 2.10 -11.98
C TRP A 99 11.30 2.87 -10.77
N ASN A 100 12.02 2.17 -9.89
CA ASN A 100 12.55 2.74 -8.65
C ASN A 100 13.57 3.87 -8.85
N MET A 101 14.13 4.02 -10.05
CA MET A 101 15.06 5.09 -10.42
C MET A 101 14.49 6.00 -11.52
N ALA A 102 13.16 6.04 -11.67
CA ALA A 102 12.50 6.90 -12.63
C ALA A 102 12.94 8.36 -12.47
N ALA A 103 13.31 8.98 -13.58
CA ALA A 103 13.56 10.41 -13.62
C ALA A 103 12.28 11.15 -13.24
N HIS A 104 12.41 12.31 -12.59
CA HIS A 104 11.27 13.12 -12.14
C HIS A 104 10.34 12.41 -11.14
N GLN A 105 10.84 11.40 -10.43
CA GLN A 105 10.24 10.85 -9.21
C GLN A 105 11.27 10.79 -8.08
N TRP A 106 10.80 10.69 -6.83
CA TRP A 106 11.72 10.39 -5.73
C TRP A 106 12.33 8.99 -5.91
N ALA A 107 13.58 8.84 -5.49
CA ALA A 107 14.23 7.53 -5.50
C ALA A 107 13.37 6.53 -4.71
N ASN A 108 13.07 5.39 -5.34
CA ASN A 108 12.24 4.33 -4.78
C ASN A 108 10.78 4.73 -4.48
N GLN A 109 10.24 5.78 -5.11
CA GLN A 109 8.81 6.13 -5.00
C GLN A 109 7.93 5.09 -5.68
N GLY A 110 8.30 4.68 -6.89
CA GLY A 110 7.49 3.81 -7.74
C GLY A 110 6.21 4.50 -8.22
N CYS A 111 5.25 3.70 -8.66
CA CYS A 111 3.96 4.16 -9.13
C CYS A 111 2.93 4.09 -7.99
N VAL A 112 2.68 5.21 -7.32
CA VAL A 112 1.92 5.23 -6.07
C VAL A 112 0.48 5.67 -6.32
N MET A 113 -0.48 4.90 -5.80
CA MET A 113 -1.89 5.27 -5.74
C MET A 113 -2.25 5.79 -4.36
N ILE A 114 -2.90 6.94 -4.29
CA ILE A 114 -3.38 7.57 -3.06
C ILE A 114 -4.87 7.88 -3.12
N ASN A 115 -5.50 7.91 -1.95
CA ASN A 115 -6.91 8.25 -1.80
C ASN A 115 -7.01 9.41 -0.80
N ASP A 116 -8.02 10.27 -0.98
CA ASP A 116 -8.31 11.37 -0.07
C ASP A 116 -9.12 10.91 1.17
N LYS A 117 -9.65 9.68 1.16
CA LYS A 117 -10.29 9.06 2.31
C LYS A 117 -9.26 8.68 3.38
N ASP A 118 -9.38 9.31 4.54
CA ASP A 118 -8.57 9.04 5.73
C ASP A 118 -9.10 7.83 6.52
N ASN A 119 -9.28 6.68 5.85
CA ASN A 119 -9.83 5.46 6.46
C ASN A 119 -9.15 4.17 6.02
N THR A 120 -8.06 4.25 5.26
CA THR A 120 -7.42 3.10 4.62
C THR A 120 -6.10 2.71 5.27
N ILE A 121 -5.68 3.41 6.31
CA ILE A 121 -4.42 3.22 7.03
C ILE A 121 -4.51 3.97 8.36
N GLY A 122 -3.48 3.89 9.20
CA GLY A 122 -3.38 4.86 10.29
C GLY A 122 -4.22 4.52 11.53
N THR A 123 -4.15 5.44 12.49
CA THR A 123 -5.14 5.56 13.58
C THR A 123 -6.58 5.53 13.06
N PRO A 124 -6.93 6.19 11.93
CA PRO A 124 -8.30 6.18 11.45
C PRO A 124 -8.80 4.79 11.05
N MET A 125 -7.96 3.91 10.50
CA MET A 125 -8.32 2.52 10.25
C MET A 125 -8.45 1.72 11.56
N ASN A 126 -7.57 1.96 12.53
CA ASN A 126 -7.59 1.27 13.82
C ASN A 126 -8.87 1.56 14.62
N ILE A 127 -9.33 2.82 14.64
CA ILE A 127 -10.58 3.22 15.31
C ILE A 127 -11.80 2.54 14.69
N ARG A 128 -11.73 2.15 13.41
CA ARG A 128 -12.78 1.39 12.70
C ARG A 128 -12.70 -0.13 12.92
N GLY A 129 -11.83 -0.57 13.82
CA GLY A 129 -11.62 -2.00 14.10
C GLY A 129 -10.79 -2.73 13.03
N GLY A 130 -10.13 -2.01 12.13
CA GLY A 130 -9.41 -2.56 10.99
C GLY A 130 -10.31 -2.83 9.77
N GLY A 131 -9.91 -3.79 8.95
CA GLY A 131 -10.63 -4.14 7.74
C GLY A 131 -9.90 -5.17 6.87
N VAL A 132 -10.37 -5.31 5.64
CA VAL A 132 -9.82 -6.24 4.65
C VAL A 132 -9.08 -5.48 3.56
N TYR A 133 -7.86 -5.90 3.27
CA TYR A 133 -7.02 -5.45 2.17
C TYR A 133 -6.90 -6.58 1.16
N ALA A 134 -7.42 -6.43 -0.03
CA ALA A 134 -7.31 -7.46 -1.05
C ALA A 134 -6.33 -7.04 -2.14
N LEU A 135 -5.52 -7.98 -2.62
CA LEU A 135 -4.68 -7.80 -3.80
C LEU A 135 -4.99 -8.90 -4.80
N GLU A 136 -5.42 -8.47 -5.98
CA GLU A 136 -5.50 -9.31 -7.15
C GLU A 136 -4.26 -9.10 -8.02
N TRP A 137 -3.55 -10.20 -8.32
CA TRP A 137 -2.57 -10.23 -9.39
C TRP A 137 -3.10 -11.12 -10.51
N ASP A 138 -3.52 -10.50 -11.62
CA ASP A 138 -4.10 -11.19 -12.76
C ASP A 138 -3.32 -10.89 -14.04
N PRO A 139 -2.24 -11.65 -14.31
CA PRO A 139 -1.46 -11.47 -15.53
C PRO A 139 -2.19 -11.94 -16.79
N VAL A 140 -3.30 -12.69 -16.65
CA VAL A 140 -4.15 -13.10 -17.80
C VAL A 140 -4.96 -11.90 -18.28
N ASN A 141 -5.57 -11.19 -17.35
CA ASN A 141 -6.33 -9.97 -17.62
C ASN A 141 -5.49 -8.70 -17.53
N LEU A 142 -4.16 -8.83 -17.57
CA LEU A 142 -3.22 -7.72 -17.73
C LEU A 142 -3.36 -6.63 -16.65
N ARG A 143 -3.65 -7.04 -15.40
CA ARG A 143 -3.92 -6.10 -14.30
C ARG A 143 -3.44 -6.57 -12.94
N ILE A 144 -3.13 -5.60 -12.09
CA ILE A 144 -3.04 -5.75 -10.64
C ILE A 144 -4.05 -4.79 -10.04
N ARG A 145 -4.89 -5.29 -9.13
CA ARG A 145 -5.90 -4.50 -8.43
C ARG A 145 -5.75 -4.65 -6.94
N SER A 146 -5.98 -3.57 -6.20
CA SER A 146 -6.05 -3.61 -4.74
C SER A 146 -7.32 -2.96 -4.22
N TRP A 147 -7.81 -3.43 -3.08
CA TRP A 147 -8.98 -2.89 -2.39
C TRP A 147 -8.70 -2.76 -0.89
N VAL A 148 -9.40 -1.83 -0.26
CA VAL A 148 -9.41 -1.66 1.19
C VAL A 148 -10.86 -1.50 1.64
N PHE A 149 -11.30 -2.39 2.52
CA PHE A 149 -12.65 -2.44 3.08
C PHE A 149 -12.59 -2.29 4.60
N PRO A 150 -12.76 -1.08 5.16
CA PRO A 150 -12.88 -0.89 6.61
C PRO A 150 -14.10 -1.64 7.14
N PHE A 151 -14.02 -2.24 8.33
CA PHE A 151 -15.15 -2.95 8.93
C PHE A 151 -16.26 -2.01 9.41
N HIS A 152 -15.92 -0.79 9.82
CA HIS A 152 -16.87 0.20 10.31
C HIS A 152 -16.68 1.56 9.61
N ASP A 153 -17.74 2.35 9.55
CA ASP A 153 -17.72 3.73 9.10
C ASP A 153 -17.21 4.71 10.19
N GLU A 154 -17.22 6.01 9.92
CA GLU A 154 -16.79 7.04 10.87
C GLU A 154 -17.69 7.17 12.12
N SER A 155 -18.93 6.71 12.04
CA SER A 155 -19.87 6.68 13.16
C SER A 155 -19.75 5.41 14.02
N GLY A 156 -18.92 4.46 13.58
CA GLY A 156 -18.76 3.15 14.20
C GLY A 156 -19.83 2.14 13.80
N LYS A 157 -20.65 2.45 12.78
CA LYS A 157 -21.60 1.49 12.22
C LYS A 157 -20.85 0.51 11.32
N GLU A 158 -21.27 -0.76 11.30
CA GLU A 158 -20.78 -1.74 10.34
C GLU A 158 -20.88 -1.20 8.91
N ASN A 159 -19.82 -1.43 8.15
CA ASN A 159 -19.70 -0.96 6.78
C ASN A 159 -20.45 -1.91 5.84
N ASP A 160 -21.58 -1.43 5.30
CA ASP A 160 -22.39 -2.16 4.31
C ASP A 160 -21.75 -2.19 2.90
N GLU A 161 -20.51 -1.70 2.73
CA GLU A 161 -19.77 -1.70 1.45
C GLU A 161 -18.96 -2.99 1.20
N LEU A 162 -18.92 -3.93 2.16
CA LEU A 162 -18.22 -5.20 1.95
C LEU A 162 -19.00 -6.07 0.93
N PRO A 163 -18.38 -6.51 -0.19
CA PRO A 163 -19.06 -7.34 -1.17
C PRO A 163 -19.55 -8.67 -0.57
N ASP A 164 -20.73 -9.14 -0.97
CA ASP A 164 -21.40 -10.33 -0.40
C ASP A 164 -20.48 -11.56 -0.37
N ASN A 165 -19.79 -11.85 -1.48
CA ASN A 165 -18.89 -13.00 -1.57
C ASN A 165 -17.66 -12.86 -0.65
N LEU A 166 -17.19 -11.64 -0.40
CA LEU A 166 -16.09 -11.39 0.53
C LEU A 166 -16.57 -11.54 1.98
N SER A 167 -17.79 -11.08 2.30
CA SER A 167 -18.41 -11.34 3.60
C SER A 167 -18.55 -12.84 3.85
N GLU A 168 -19.07 -13.58 2.87
CA GLU A 168 -19.26 -15.03 2.97
C GLU A 168 -17.92 -15.76 3.16
N ILE A 169 -16.87 -15.33 2.46
CA ILE A 169 -15.50 -15.85 2.69
C ILE A 169 -15.09 -15.65 4.15
N LEU A 170 -15.20 -14.44 4.69
CA LEU A 170 -14.78 -14.14 6.07
C LEU A 170 -15.58 -14.94 7.11
N ASP A 171 -16.88 -15.13 6.87
CA ASP A 171 -17.75 -15.89 7.76
C ASP A 171 -17.46 -17.39 7.75
N THR A 172 -17.06 -17.94 6.59
CA THR A 172 -16.94 -19.39 6.39
C THR A 172 -15.52 -19.91 6.53
N VAL A 173 -14.49 -19.08 6.33
CA VAL A 173 -13.10 -19.55 6.20
C VAL A 173 -12.54 -20.25 7.44
N ASN A 174 -13.05 -19.92 8.62
CA ASN A 174 -12.67 -20.57 9.89
C ASN A 174 -13.74 -21.56 10.39
N GLN A 175 -14.78 -21.84 9.61
CA GLN A 175 -15.89 -22.69 10.02
C GLN A 175 -15.66 -24.15 9.60
N PRO A 176 -15.69 -25.12 10.53
CA PRO A 176 -15.55 -26.52 10.20
C PRO A 176 -16.67 -27.02 9.28
N GLY A 177 -16.30 -27.62 8.15
CA GLY A 177 -17.24 -28.25 7.22
C GLY A 177 -17.91 -27.28 6.22
N SER A 178 -17.57 -25.99 6.25
CA SER A 178 -17.99 -25.05 5.22
C SER A 178 -17.31 -25.35 3.88
N ALA A 179 -18.06 -25.18 2.80
CA ALA A 179 -17.50 -25.24 1.45
C ALA A 179 -16.59 -24.02 1.21
N PRO A 180 -15.48 -24.16 0.46
CA PRO A 180 -14.68 -23.01 0.05
C PRO A 180 -15.51 -22.06 -0.81
N VAL A 181 -15.56 -20.78 -0.45
CA VAL A 181 -16.10 -19.71 -1.28
C VAL A 181 -14.94 -19.10 -2.06
N GLU A 182 -15.08 -19.04 -3.39
CA GLU A 182 -14.06 -18.45 -4.27
C GLU A 182 -14.32 -16.94 -4.43
N PRO A 183 -13.28 -16.10 -4.33
CA PRO A 183 -13.44 -14.67 -4.54
C PRO A 183 -13.73 -14.34 -6.00
N ASP A 184 -14.80 -13.58 -6.22
CA ASP A 184 -15.09 -12.88 -7.47
C ASP A 184 -14.81 -11.40 -7.27
N THR A 185 -13.65 -10.97 -7.72
CA THR A 185 -13.10 -9.62 -7.60
C THR A 185 -13.77 -8.62 -8.56
N ASP A 186 -14.48 -9.09 -9.59
CA ASP A 186 -15.20 -8.21 -10.52
C ASP A 186 -16.52 -7.69 -9.90
N ALA A 187 -17.02 -8.36 -8.85
CA ALA A 187 -18.15 -7.92 -8.04
C ALA A 187 -17.79 -6.87 -6.96
N TRP A 188 -16.50 -6.57 -6.76
CA TRP A 188 -16.04 -5.73 -5.64
C TRP A 188 -16.05 -4.22 -5.91
N GLY A 189 -16.59 -3.80 -7.06
CA GLY A 189 -16.60 -2.41 -7.47
C GLY A 189 -15.21 -1.86 -7.82
N LEU A 190 -15.07 -0.53 -7.73
CA LEU A 190 -13.83 0.14 -8.13
C LEU A 190 -12.69 -0.19 -7.16
N PRO A 191 -11.53 -0.62 -7.67
CA PRO A 191 -10.38 -0.88 -6.82
C PRO A 191 -9.81 0.41 -6.23
N TYR A 192 -9.22 0.28 -5.03
CA TYR A 192 -8.34 1.28 -4.46
C TYR A 192 -7.13 1.53 -5.36
N GLY A 193 -6.50 0.49 -5.92
CA GLY A 193 -5.37 0.65 -6.84
C GLY A 193 -5.60 -0.15 -8.10
N TYR A 194 -5.29 0.42 -9.26
CA TYR A 194 -5.33 -0.28 -10.54
C TYR A 194 -4.02 -0.06 -11.29
N PHE A 195 -3.34 -1.15 -11.61
CA PHE A 195 -2.09 -1.13 -12.38
C PHE A 195 -2.23 -2.03 -13.60
N ALA A 196 -2.16 -1.44 -14.79
CA ALA A 196 -2.15 -2.19 -16.04
C ALA A 196 -0.76 -2.83 -16.24
N VAL A 197 -0.72 -4.15 -16.43
CA VAL A 197 0.52 -4.91 -16.63
C VAL A 197 0.47 -5.77 -17.90
N GLY A 198 1.61 -6.03 -18.50
CA GLY A 198 1.77 -6.91 -19.66
C GLY A 198 1.87 -6.16 -20.99
N PRO A 199 1.63 -6.86 -22.12
CA PRO A 199 1.84 -6.27 -23.43
C PRO A 199 0.98 -5.02 -23.60
N THR A 200 1.54 -3.95 -24.16
CA THR A 200 0.88 -2.64 -24.42
C THR A 200 0.74 -1.67 -23.25
N THR A 201 1.08 -2.04 -22.00
CA THR A 201 0.94 -1.13 -20.83
C THR A 201 2.23 -0.40 -20.46
N GLY A 202 3.36 -0.77 -21.05
CA GLY A 202 4.68 -0.24 -20.68
C GLY A 202 5.28 -0.84 -19.40
N CYS A 203 4.56 -1.68 -18.66
CA CYS A 203 5.13 -2.50 -17.57
C CYS A 203 4.82 -3.98 -17.82
N SER A 204 5.85 -4.80 -18.10
CA SER A 204 5.70 -6.24 -18.32
C SER A 204 5.25 -6.97 -17.06
N SER A 205 4.35 -7.94 -17.18
CA SER A 205 3.97 -8.82 -16.06
C SER A 205 5.14 -9.68 -15.56
N GLU A 206 6.19 -9.85 -16.36
CA GLU A 206 7.41 -10.58 -15.97
C GLU A 206 8.22 -9.90 -14.88
N HIS A 207 7.94 -8.64 -14.55
CA HIS A 207 8.54 -7.96 -13.39
C HIS A 207 8.08 -8.55 -12.04
N PHE A 208 7.00 -9.33 -12.03
CA PHE A 208 6.39 -9.90 -10.84
C PHE A 208 6.53 -11.42 -10.90
N GLN A 209 7.34 -11.98 -10.01
CA GLN A 209 7.62 -13.42 -9.98
C GLN A 209 7.80 -13.90 -8.55
N ASN A 210 7.19 -15.05 -8.22
CA ASN A 210 7.37 -15.75 -6.95
C ASN A 210 7.27 -14.80 -5.74
N MET A 211 6.21 -13.99 -5.71
CA MET A 211 6.02 -13.01 -4.65
C MET A 211 5.89 -13.71 -3.30
N ARG A 212 6.39 -13.05 -2.26
CA ARG A 212 6.28 -13.51 -0.87
C ARG A 212 5.58 -12.45 -0.04
N ILE A 213 4.74 -12.90 0.87
CA ILE A 213 4.07 -12.02 1.82
C ILE A 213 5.05 -11.69 2.94
N VAL A 214 5.21 -10.40 3.23
CA VAL A 214 6.09 -9.90 4.29
C VAL A 214 5.31 -8.94 5.17
N PHE A 215 5.30 -9.21 6.48
CA PHE A 215 4.87 -8.26 7.50
C PHE A 215 6.12 -7.72 8.19
N ASN A 216 6.28 -6.41 8.20
CA ASN A 216 7.37 -5.75 8.90
C ASN A 216 6.87 -4.49 9.60
N LEU A 217 7.58 -4.12 10.66
CA LEU A 217 7.51 -2.80 11.27
C LEU A 217 8.94 -2.28 11.29
N ALA A 218 9.18 -1.22 10.55
CA ALA A 218 10.48 -0.56 10.48
C ALA A 218 10.30 0.90 10.83
N PHE A 219 11.31 1.48 11.46
CA PHE A 219 11.28 2.85 11.93
C PHE A 219 12.35 3.66 11.24
N CYS A 220 12.02 4.93 10.96
CA CYS A 220 12.92 5.88 10.33
C CYS A 220 13.42 5.39 8.96
N GLY A 221 14.71 5.05 8.85
CA GLY A 221 15.30 4.58 7.60
C GLY A 221 15.16 5.56 6.43
N ALA A 222 15.29 5.03 5.21
CA ALA A 222 15.36 5.84 4.00
C ALA A 222 14.04 6.55 3.63
N VAL A 223 12.91 6.11 4.17
CA VAL A 223 11.60 6.70 3.86
C VAL A 223 11.13 7.57 5.02
N SER A 224 10.63 6.97 6.10
CA SER A 224 10.08 7.71 7.25
C SER A 224 11.12 8.61 7.92
N GLY A 225 12.39 8.19 7.94
CA GLY A 225 13.48 8.97 8.51
C GLY A 225 13.79 10.22 7.71
N ASN A 226 13.85 10.13 6.38
CA ASN A 226 14.07 11.29 5.51
C ASN A 226 12.88 12.25 5.49
N ARG A 227 11.66 11.74 5.71
CA ARG A 227 10.45 12.56 5.78
C ARG A 227 10.18 13.15 7.16
N PHE A 228 10.89 12.72 8.20
CA PHE A 228 10.59 13.03 9.60
C PHE A 228 10.42 14.53 9.88
N PHE A 229 11.25 15.39 9.28
CA PHE A 229 11.14 16.84 9.48
C PHE A 229 9.84 17.43 8.89
N GLY A 230 9.34 16.86 7.80
CA GLY A 230 8.09 17.29 7.17
C GLY A 230 6.86 16.67 7.83
N ASP A 231 6.92 15.37 8.14
CA ASP A 231 5.78 14.61 8.64
C ASP A 231 5.61 14.76 10.17
N CYS A 232 6.69 15.05 10.91
CA CYS A 232 6.74 15.15 12.37
C CYS A 232 7.48 16.42 12.85
N PRO A 233 7.05 17.64 12.47
CA PRO A 233 7.85 18.85 12.69
C PRO A 233 8.08 19.19 14.17
N ALA A 234 7.11 18.92 15.05
CA ALA A 234 7.25 19.19 16.49
C ALA A 234 8.30 18.28 17.15
N GLN A 235 8.25 16.99 16.83
CA GLN A 235 9.21 16.00 17.31
C GLN A 235 10.58 16.24 16.67
N ALA A 236 10.61 16.63 15.40
CA ALA A 236 11.84 17.01 14.72
C ALA A 236 12.55 18.19 15.39
N GLU A 237 11.80 19.22 15.82
CA GLU A 237 12.35 20.35 16.57
C GLU A 237 12.91 19.90 17.93
N GLN A 238 12.15 19.07 18.66
CA GLN A 238 12.51 18.63 20.01
C GLN A 238 13.74 17.69 20.03
N PHE A 239 13.85 16.78 19.05
CA PHE A 239 14.89 15.75 19.00
C PHE A 239 15.98 16.04 17.97
N ASN A 240 16.08 17.28 17.49
CA ASN A 240 16.97 17.68 16.41
C ASN A 240 18.43 17.30 16.69
N ILE A 241 18.98 16.45 15.83
CA ILE A 241 20.41 16.10 15.80
C ILE A 241 21.00 16.67 14.51
N ASP A 242 21.74 17.78 14.62
CA ASP A 242 22.51 18.39 13.53
C ASP A 242 21.74 18.58 12.21
N TYR A 243 20.43 18.85 12.27
CA TYR A 243 19.55 18.94 11.11
C TYR A 243 19.56 17.69 10.22
N ASN A 244 19.87 16.53 10.80
CA ASN A 244 19.85 15.23 10.13
C ASN A 244 18.50 14.55 10.44
N PRO A 245 17.61 14.38 9.44
CA PRO A 245 16.25 13.90 9.69
C PRO A 245 16.23 12.43 10.13
N ILE A 246 17.14 11.59 9.62
CA ILE A 246 17.24 10.18 10.02
C ILE A 246 17.77 10.05 11.45
N ALA A 247 18.83 10.78 11.80
CA ALA A 247 19.40 10.75 13.15
C ALA A 247 18.40 11.28 14.20
N THR A 248 17.69 12.35 13.86
CA THR A 248 16.63 12.94 14.69
C THR A 248 15.46 11.98 14.90
N CYS A 249 14.99 11.32 13.83
CA CYS A 249 13.97 10.27 13.95
C CYS A 249 14.44 9.13 14.88
N ASN A 250 15.66 8.64 14.69
CA ASN A 250 16.20 7.57 15.54
C ASN A 250 16.29 8.01 17.02
N ALA A 251 16.67 9.27 17.28
CA ALA A 251 16.73 9.83 18.62
C ALA A 251 15.34 9.86 19.27
N TYR A 252 14.31 10.31 18.54
CA TYR A 252 12.93 10.32 19.01
C TYR A 252 12.41 8.93 19.39
N ILE A 253 12.63 7.94 18.53
CA ILE A 253 12.20 6.56 18.77
C ILE A 253 12.92 5.96 19.99
N ALA A 254 14.22 6.23 20.13
CA ALA A 254 14.99 5.74 21.26
C ALA A 254 14.57 6.37 22.60
N SER A 255 14.11 7.63 22.60
CA SER A 255 13.70 8.32 23.83
C SER A 255 12.28 8.02 24.28
N ASN A 256 11.38 7.64 23.38
CA ASN A 256 9.96 7.50 23.68
C ASN A 256 9.39 6.14 23.24
N PRO A 257 9.83 5.02 23.84
CA PRO A 257 9.36 3.69 23.45
C PRO A 257 7.86 3.47 23.66
N GLU A 258 7.23 4.22 24.57
CA GLU A 258 5.78 4.13 24.84
C GLU A 258 4.91 4.62 23.65
N GLU A 259 5.44 5.50 22.80
CA GLU A 259 4.79 5.95 21.57
C GLU A 259 4.62 4.82 20.55
N LEU A 260 5.34 3.71 20.72
CA LEU A 260 5.24 2.52 19.87
C LEU A 260 4.21 1.51 20.39
N SER A 261 3.44 1.84 21.44
CA SER A 261 2.42 0.94 22.01
C SER A 261 1.36 0.50 20.99
N GLU A 262 1.00 1.39 20.06
CA GLU A 262 0.07 1.09 18.95
C GLU A 262 0.77 0.62 17.66
N ALA A 263 2.09 0.44 17.68
CA ALA A 263 2.87 -0.06 16.53
C ALA A 263 2.94 -1.59 16.53
N TYR A 264 1.82 -2.25 16.21
CA TYR A 264 1.75 -3.72 16.08
C TYR A 264 0.80 -4.15 14.95
N TRP A 265 0.93 -5.41 14.53
CA TRP A 265 0.00 -6.07 13.62
C TRP A 265 -0.93 -6.99 14.41
N LYS A 266 -2.25 -6.83 14.23
CA LYS A 266 -3.25 -7.81 14.67
C LYS A 266 -3.97 -8.37 13.45
N VAL A 267 -3.50 -9.52 13.00
CA VAL A 267 -3.94 -10.16 11.76
C VAL A 267 -5.03 -11.19 12.07
N GLY A 268 -6.22 -10.99 11.52
CA GLY A 268 -7.34 -11.94 11.64
C GLY A 268 -7.15 -13.20 10.77
N GLY A 269 -6.51 -13.04 9.62
CA GLY A 269 -6.19 -14.13 8.70
C GLY A 269 -5.46 -13.64 7.45
N VAL A 270 -4.76 -14.57 6.79
CA VAL A 270 -4.14 -14.37 5.48
C VAL A 270 -4.58 -15.53 4.61
N TYR A 271 -5.30 -15.22 3.53
CA TYR A 271 -5.90 -16.24 2.67
C TYR A 271 -5.37 -16.05 1.26
N VAL A 272 -4.87 -17.12 0.65
CA VAL A 272 -4.30 -17.10 -0.69
C VAL A 272 -5.13 -18.04 -1.55
N TYR A 273 -5.66 -17.48 -2.64
CA TYR A 273 -6.46 -18.18 -3.63
C TYR A 273 -5.66 -18.28 -4.93
N GLU A 274 -6.05 -19.19 -5.78
CA GLU A 274 -5.43 -19.40 -7.08
C GLU A 274 -6.57 -19.69 -8.06
N ARG A 275 -6.54 -19.03 -9.22
CA ARG A 275 -7.49 -19.31 -10.29
C ARG A 275 -7.23 -20.74 -10.78
N SER A 276 -8.29 -21.53 -10.86
CA SER A 276 -8.25 -22.93 -11.28
C SER A 276 -8.10 -23.12 -12.79
#